data_AF-I7EF02-F1
#
_entry.id   AF-I7EF02-F1
#
_cell.length_a   1.000
_cell.length_b   1.000
_cell.length_c   1.000
_cell.angle_alpha   90.00
_cell.angle_beta   90.00
_cell.angle_gamma   90.00
#
_symmetry.space_group_name_H-M   'P 1'
#
loop_
_entity.id
_entity.type
_entity.pdbx_description
1 polymer ?
#
loop_
_entity_poly.entity_id
_entity_poly.type
_entity_poly.pdbx_seq_one_letter_code
_entity_poly.pdbx_strand_id
1 'polypeptide(L)'
;MKRKVMLAVAASVVALMPVMAQAANKLIVKNATGTTDMFVVTDGGLVGSGTNAPAAAFHAKGNTYVSTQIVAHWNGINAGVDSRYAGGGFIGLYNGDNNALPLANNRLGYFLFGAANGAGKLIGSGLNFAAEKTWTTTSIPSYISFLTAPENSVNMSERVRITSAGNVGIGSFAPTQRLEVAGGVKLNTTAVKPACDANVRGTIWFTRANTGAADTLEVCSKDATENYAWRALY
;
A
#
# COMPACT_ATOMS: atom_id res chain seq x y z
N MET A 1 17.09 26.27 78.55
CA MET A 1 17.17 25.23 77.51
C MET A 1 16.61 25.80 76.20
N LYS A 2 17.46 26.38 75.33
CA LYS A 2 17.01 27.07 74.09
C LYS A 2 17.03 26.09 72.91
N ARG A 3 15.86 25.74 72.36
CA ARG A 3 15.72 24.96 71.11
C ARG A 3 15.95 25.89 69.91
N LYS A 4 16.93 25.58 69.08
CA LYS A 4 17.09 26.21 67.75
C LYS A 4 16.19 25.48 66.76
N VAL A 5 15.22 26.17 66.17
CA VAL A 5 14.44 25.68 65.03
C VAL A 5 15.18 26.11 63.77
N MET A 6 15.73 25.17 63.01
CA MET A 6 16.25 25.40 61.67
C MET A 6 15.08 25.32 60.68
N LEU A 7 14.75 26.45 60.05
CA LEU A 7 13.79 26.53 58.97
C LEU A 7 14.53 26.25 57.65
N ALA A 8 14.32 25.07 57.06
CA ALA A 8 14.87 24.74 55.75
C ALA A 8 13.99 25.38 54.67
N VAL A 9 14.53 26.37 53.95
CA VAL A 9 13.90 26.92 52.74
C VAL A 9 14.24 25.99 51.58
N ALA A 10 13.27 25.19 51.15
CA ALA A 10 13.39 24.40 49.92
C ALA A 10 13.18 25.34 48.72
N ALA A 11 14.27 25.74 48.06
CA ALA A 11 14.19 26.41 46.76
C ALA A 11 13.85 25.35 45.70
N SER A 12 12.59 25.30 45.29
CA SER A 12 12.14 24.49 44.15
C SER A 12 12.66 25.12 42.86
N VAL A 13 13.77 24.61 42.33
CA VAL A 13 14.20 24.92 40.96
C VAL A 13 13.24 24.21 40.01
N VAL A 14 12.25 24.94 39.50
CA VAL A 14 11.46 24.49 38.35
C VAL A 14 12.41 24.49 37.15
N ALA A 15 12.88 23.32 36.76
CA ALA A 15 13.57 23.15 35.49
C ALA A 15 12.56 23.48 34.38
N LEU A 16 12.66 24.67 33.78
CA LEU A 16 12.04 24.94 32.49
C LEU A 16 12.72 23.99 31.50
N MET A 17 12.06 22.87 31.19
CA MET A 17 12.40 22.10 30.01
C MET A 17 12.27 23.03 28.80
N PRO A 18 13.21 23.04 27.85
CA PRO A 18 13.06 23.81 26.63
C PRO A 18 11.79 23.30 25.93
N VAL A 19 10.72 24.08 26.02
CA VAL A 19 9.55 23.91 25.16
C VAL A 19 10.12 24.12 23.76
N MET A 20 10.19 23.06 22.95
CA MET A 20 10.56 23.21 21.54
C MET A 20 9.58 24.24 20.98
N ALA A 21 10.06 25.47 20.75
CA ALA A 21 9.23 26.55 20.27
C ALA A 21 8.62 26.07 18.96
N GLN A 22 7.30 25.93 18.94
CA GLN A 22 6.59 25.54 17.74
C GLN A 22 6.86 26.62 16.70
N ALA A 23 7.33 26.18 15.53
CA ALA A 23 7.49 26.97 14.30
C ALA A 23 6.42 28.07 14.21
N ALA A 24 6.81 29.35 14.13
CA ALA A 24 5.86 30.45 14.16
C ALA A 24 4.96 30.40 12.92
N ASN A 25 3.67 30.64 13.08
CA ASN A 25 2.72 30.60 11.96
C ASN A 25 2.93 31.81 11.02
N LYS A 26 3.05 31.57 9.71
CA LYS A 26 3.18 32.57 8.65
C LYS A 26 1.85 32.88 7.95
N LEU A 27 0.94 31.90 7.87
CA LEU A 27 -0.43 32.08 7.39
C LEU A 27 -1.38 31.29 8.29
N ILE A 28 -2.47 31.93 8.72
CA ILE A 28 -3.52 31.30 9.51
C ILE A 28 -4.87 31.66 8.87
N VAL A 29 -5.62 30.65 8.45
CA VAL A 29 -7.04 30.78 8.10
C VAL A 29 -7.85 30.24 9.26
N LYS A 30 -8.76 31.05 9.80
CA LYS A 30 -9.63 30.66 10.92
C LYS A 30 -11.01 30.24 10.43
N ASN A 31 -11.75 29.53 11.27
CA ASN A 31 -13.16 29.20 11.04
C ASN A 31 -14.04 30.47 11.04
N ALA A 32 -15.34 30.31 10.73
CA ALA A 32 -16.28 31.43 10.62
C ALA A 32 -16.40 32.29 11.90
N THR A 33 -16.11 31.72 13.08
CA THR A 33 -16.13 32.43 14.37
C THR A 33 -14.81 33.13 14.69
N GLY A 34 -13.77 32.95 13.88
CA GLY A 34 -12.45 33.54 14.09
C GLY A 34 -11.69 32.97 15.30
N THR A 35 -12.10 31.82 15.83
CA THR A 35 -11.55 31.24 17.06
C THR A 35 -10.66 30.04 16.82
N THR A 36 -10.90 29.28 15.73
CA THR A 36 -10.22 28.00 15.48
C THR A 36 -9.41 28.08 14.20
N ASP A 37 -8.14 27.67 14.26
CA ASP A 37 -7.27 27.58 13.09
C ASP A 37 -7.68 26.39 12.21
N MET A 38 -8.05 26.67 10.97
CA MET A 38 -8.52 25.70 9.98
C MET A 38 -7.44 25.39 8.94
N PHE A 39 -6.58 26.35 8.62
CA PHE A 39 -5.41 26.14 7.76
C PHE A 39 -4.23 26.92 8.31
N VAL A 40 -3.08 26.28 8.47
CA VAL A 40 -1.88 26.87 9.05
C VAL A 40 -0.69 26.59 8.15
N VAL A 41 0.09 27.62 7.83
CA VAL A 41 1.43 27.47 7.25
C VAL A 41 2.43 27.96 8.27
N THR A 42 3.37 27.11 8.68
CA THR A 42 4.43 27.45 9.64
C THR A 42 5.65 28.05 8.95
N ASP A 43 6.51 28.73 9.70
CA ASP A 43 7.79 29.25 9.23
C ASP A 43 8.80 28.15 8.84
N GLY A 44 8.62 26.94 9.37
CA GLY A 44 9.30 25.72 8.93
C GLY A 44 8.76 25.11 7.64
N GLY A 45 7.78 25.75 6.98
CA GLY A 45 7.22 25.30 5.70
C GLY A 45 6.21 24.16 5.80
N LEU A 46 5.71 23.85 7.01
CA LEU A 46 4.68 22.83 7.20
C LEU A 46 3.29 23.41 6.96
N VAL A 47 2.42 22.63 6.32
CA VAL A 47 1.03 23.01 6.04
C VAL A 47 0.08 22.09 6.80
N GLY A 48 -0.73 22.66 7.68
CA GLY A 48 -1.78 21.98 8.43
C GLY A 48 -3.17 22.36 7.93
N SER A 49 -4.05 21.38 7.74
CA SER A 49 -5.50 21.59 7.53
C SER A 49 -6.26 20.89 8.66
N GLY A 50 -7.06 21.63 9.44
CA GLY A 50 -7.74 21.14 10.64
C GLY A 50 -6.81 20.79 11.82
N THR A 51 -5.55 21.23 11.78
CA THR A 51 -4.57 21.13 12.86
C THR A 51 -3.64 22.36 12.84
N ASN A 52 -3.36 22.91 14.01
CA ASN A 52 -2.36 23.99 14.20
C ASN A 52 -0.97 23.45 14.57
N ALA A 53 -0.85 22.13 14.72
CA ALA A 53 0.40 21.42 14.96
C ALA A 53 0.64 20.37 13.86
N PRO A 54 0.96 20.79 12.62
CA PRO A 54 1.32 19.85 11.56
C PRO A 54 2.57 19.06 11.96
N ALA A 55 2.52 17.72 11.82
CA ALA A 55 3.62 16.81 12.16
C ALA A 55 4.36 16.29 10.92
N ALA A 56 3.95 16.76 9.73
CA ALA A 56 4.52 16.46 8.43
C ALA A 56 4.35 17.69 7.53
N ALA A 57 5.08 17.74 6.40
CA ALA A 57 5.05 18.85 5.45
C ALA A 57 3.62 19.22 5.01
N PHE A 58 2.75 18.23 4.87
CA PHE A 58 1.31 18.43 4.69
C PHE A 58 0.55 17.50 5.66
N HIS A 59 -0.21 18.07 6.60
CA HIS A 59 -0.98 17.33 7.60
C HIS A 59 -2.45 17.78 7.58
N ALA A 60 -3.32 16.97 6.98
CA ALA A 60 -4.78 17.14 7.10
C ALA A 60 -5.31 16.28 8.27
N LYS A 61 -6.01 16.91 9.22
CA LYS A 61 -6.64 16.28 10.37
C LYS A 61 -8.11 16.70 10.45
N GLY A 62 -8.98 15.75 10.74
CA GLY A 62 -10.42 15.97 10.72
C GLY A 62 -11.16 15.00 11.64
N ASN A 63 -12.37 15.37 12.06
CA ASN A 63 -13.22 14.57 12.94
C ASN A 63 -14.24 13.70 12.18
N THR A 64 -14.28 13.79 10.84
CA THR A 64 -15.09 12.97 9.95
C THR A 64 -14.28 12.55 8.72
N TYR A 65 -14.71 11.50 8.01
CA TYR A 65 -14.03 11.00 6.81
C TYR A 65 -13.80 12.06 5.72
N VAL A 66 -14.73 13.00 5.57
CA VAL A 66 -14.63 14.09 4.57
C VAL A 66 -13.62 15.17 4.98
N SER A 67 -13.28 15.26 6.27
CA SER A 67 -12.41 16.31 6.79
C SER A 67 -10.91 16.08 6.53
N THR A 68 -10.49 14.88 6.10
CA THR A 68 -9.07 14.57 5.79
C THR A 68 -8.85 14.11 4.35
N GLN A 69 -9.81 14.32 3.46
CA GLN A 69 -9.67 13.94 2.07
C GLN A 69 -8.73 14.91 1.34
N ILE A 70 -7.68 14.37 0.71
CA ILE A 70 -6.92 15.12 -0.30
C ILE A 70 -7.55 14.77 -1.65
N VAL A 71 -8.38 15.66 -2.17
CA VAL A 71 -9.00 15.51 -3.50
C VAL A 71 -8.11 16.19 -4.53
N ALA A 72 -7.45 15.41 -5.38
CA ALA A 72 -6.87 15.92 -6.61
C ALA A 72 -7.87 15.70 -7.76
N HIS A 73 -8.28 16.78 -8.39
CA HIS A 73 -9.15 16.74 -9.57
C HIS A 73 -8.38 17.29 -10.78
N TRP A 74 -8.23 16.49 -11.82
CA TRP A 74 -7.73 16.96 -13.12
C TRP A 74 -8.88 17.00 -14.11
N ASN A 75 -9.19 18.19 -14.62
CA ASN A 75 -10.12 18.38 -15.72
C ASN A 75 -9.29 18.74 -16.95
N GLY A 76 -8.96 17.75 -17.79
CA GLY A 76 -8.07 17.98 -18.92
C GLY A 76 -8.74 17.82 -20.27
N ILE A 77 -8.48 18.78 -21.16
CA ILE A 77 -8.41 18.54 -22.61
C ILE A 77 -7.27 19.40 -23.17
N ASN A 78 -6.18 18.77 -23.61
CA ASN A 78 -5.32 19.32 -24.68
C ASN A 78 -5.39 18.33 -25.84
N ALA A 79 -5.89 18.79 -26.99
CA ALA A 79 -6.01 17.97 -28.18
C ALA A 79 -4.61 17.56 -28.69
N GLY A 80 -4.38 16.27 -28.90
CA GLY A 80 -3.22 15.76 -29.66
C GLY A 80 -2.11 15.05 -28.88
N VAL A 81 -2.28 14.72 -27.60
CA VAL A 81 -1.34 13.84 -26.86
C VAL A 81 -1.87 12.41 -26.75
N ASP A 82 -0.99 11.41 -26.91
CA ASP A 82 -1.28 9.98 -26.72
C ASP A 82 -1.94 9.76 -25.36
N SER A 83 -3.19 9.28 -25.40
CA SER A 83 -4.05 9.08 -24.24
C SER A 83 -3.50 8.09 -23.21
N ARG A 84 -2.41 7.36 -23.50
CA ARG A 84 -1.74 6.46 -22.56
C ARG A 84 -0.88 7.17 -21.50
N TYR A 85 -0.60 8.47 -21.67
CA TYR A 85 0.19 9.29 -20.75
C TYR A 85 -0.53 10.56 -20.25
N ALA A 86 -1.83 10.70 -20.52
CA ALA A 86 -2.67 11.81 -20.04
C ALA A 86 -3.10 11.66 -18.56
N GLY A 87 -2.30 10.98 -17.73
CA GLY A 87 -2.57 10.76 -16.32
C GLY A 87 -1.89 11.81 -15.45
N GLY A 88 -2.64 12.78 -14.95
CA GLY A 88 -2.20 13.63 -13.84
C GLY A 88 -2.09 12.80 -12.55
N GLY A 89 -0.90 12.26 -12.28
CA GLY A 89 -0.67 11.41 -11.11
C GLY A 89 -0.87 12.15 -9.79
N PHE A 90 -1.80 11.66 -8.96
CA PHE A 90 -2.06 12.16 -7.60
C PHE A 90 -0.88 11.88 -6.64
N ILE A 91 -0.08 10.85 -6.89
CA ILE A 91 1.06 10.47 -6.05
C ILE A 91 2.26 10.15 -6.94
N GLY A 92 3.30 11.00 -6.88
CA GLY A 92 4.62 10.75 -7.47
C GLY A 92 5.64 10.54 -6.36
N LEU A 93 6.17 9.31 -6.23
CA LEU A 93 7.18 8.96 -5.24
C LEU A 93 8.51 8.72 -5.96
N TYR A 94 9.52 9.52 -5.61
CA TYR A 94 10.88 9.40 -6.13
C TYR A 94 11.82 9.32 -4.95
N ASN A 95 12.61 8.26 -4.86
CA ASN A 95 13.71 8.20 -3.91
C ASN A 95 14.94 8.85 -4.56
N GLY A 96 15.60 9.76 -3.85
CA GLY A 96 16.71 10.57 -4.35
C GLY A 96 17.80 10.79 -3.32
N ASP A 97 18.04 9.80 -2.43
CA ASP A 97 19.15 9.83 -1.48
C ASP A 97 20.47 10.17 -2.22
N ASN A 98 20.92 11.43 -2.15
CA ASN A 98 22.13 11.95 -2.81
C ASN A 98 22.27 11.59 -4.31
N ASN A 99 21.18 11.58 -5.07
CA ASN A 99 21.14 11.15 -6.48
C ASN A 99 21.58 9.68 -6.71
N ALA A 100 21.62 8.84 -5.67
CA ALA A 100 21.94 7.44 -5.80
C ALA A 100 20.71 6.64 -6.28
N LEU A 101 20.93 5.74 -7.22
CA LEU A 101 19.89 4.82 -7.66
C LEU A 101 19.63 3.72 -6.61
N PRO A 102 18.39 3.24 -6.46
CA PRO A 102 18.03 2.19 -5.51
C PRO A 102 18.86 0.90 -5.66
N LEU A 103 19.28 0.32 -4.54
CA LEU A 103 19.84 -1.04 -4.49
C LEU A 103 18.73 -2.10 -4.50
N ALA A 104 19.10 -3.36 -4.76
CA ALA A 104 18.17 -4.49 -4.66
C ALA A 104 17.41 -4.49 -3.31
N ASN A 105 16.10 -4.74 -3.37
CA ASN A 105 15.15 -4.71 -2.26
C ASN A 105 14.94 -3.35 -1.57
N ASN A 106 15.50 -2.26 -2.10
CA ASN A 106 15.15 -0.93 -1.62
C ASN A 106 13.69 -0.63 -1.96
N ARG A 107 12.94 -0.15 -0.96
CA ARG A 107 11.55 0.25 -1.12
C ARG A 107 11.47 1.57 -1.86
N LEU A 108 10.69 1.58 -2.94
CA LEU A 108 10.42 2.73 -3.80
C LEU A 108 9.18 3.49 -3.33
N GLY A 109 8.22 2.78 -2.76
CA GLY A 109 6.98 3.35 -2.26
C GLY A 109 6.08 2.30 -1.63
N TYR A 110 5.02 2.74 -0.98
CA TYR A 110 4.06 1.84 -0.35
C TYR A 110 2.68 2.48 -0.16
N PHE A 111 1.67 1.62 -0.05
CA PHE A 111 0.38 1.93 0.56
C PHE A 111 0.21 1.01 1.77
N LEU A 112 0.07 1.56 2.98
CA LEU A 112 0.01 0.78 4.21
C LEU A 112 -1.25 1.12 4.99
N PHE A 113 -1.90 0.09 5.50
CA PHE A 113 -3.13 0.20 6.28
C PHE A 113 -2.92 -0.41 7.66
N GLY A 114 -3.32 0.33 8.69
CA GLY A 114 -2.98 0.00 10.06
C GLY A 114 -3.70 0.89 11.07
N ALA A 115 -3.42 0.63 12.34
CA ALA A 115 -3.97 1.36 13.47
C ALA A 115 -2.91 1.57 14.55
N ALA A 116 -3.09 2.62 15.36
CA ALA A 116 -2.31 2.78 16.56
C ALA A 116 -2.93 1.95 17.70
N ASN A 117 -2.10 1.31 18.53
CA ASN A 117 -2.54 0.53 19.69
C ASN A 117 -2.16 1.17 21.03
N GLY A 118 -1.87 2.48 21.04
CA GLY A 118 -1.38 3.20 22.22
C GLY A 118 0.11 3.00 22.52
N ALA A 119 0.72 1.89 22.11
CA ALA A 119 2.17 1.63 22.22
C ALA A 119 2.94 1.95 20.93
N GLY A 120 2.27 1.94 19.78
CA GLY A 120 2.87 2.23 18.49
C GLY A 120 1.89 2.08 17.33
N LYS A 121 2.41 2.17 16.11
CA LYS A 121 1.66 1.92 14.88
C LYS A 121 1.78 0.45 14.51
N LEU A 122 0.66 -0.23 14.36
CA LEU A 122 0.56 -1.56 13.79
C LEU A 122 0.10 -1.44 12.34
N ILE A 123 0.75 -2.16 11.43
CA ILE A 123 0.38 -2.19 10.01
C ILE A 123 -0.06 -3.62 9.69
N GLY A 124 -1.32 -3.79 9.32
CA GLY A 124 -1.91 -5.09 9.08
C GLY A 124 -1.83 -5.54 7.62
N SER A 125 -1.80 -4.59 6.68
CA SER A 125 -1.77 -4.90 5.25
C SER A 125 -1.19 -3.76 4.43
N GLY A 126 -0.82 -4.09 3.19
CA GLY A 126 -0.40 -3.06 2.25
C GLY A 126 0.07 -3.56 0.89
N LEU A 127 0.47 -2.59 0.09
CA LEU A 127 1.15 -2.74 -1.19
C LEU A 127 2.55 -2.16 -1.05
N ASN A 128 3.55 -2.91 -1.50
CA ASN A 128 4.93 -2.48 -1.52
C ASN A 128 5.46 -2.48 -2.95
N PHE A 129 6.20 -1.43 -3.27
CA PHE A 129 6.93 -1.28 -4.52
C PHE A 129 8.40 -1.22 -4.17
N ALA A 130 9.21 -2.10 -4.75
CA ALA A 130 10.63 -2.18 -4.43
C ALA A 130 11.47 -2.50 -5.67
N ALA A 131 12.72 -2.08 -5.64
CA ALA A 131 13.71 -2.48 -6.63
C ALA A 131 13.96 -3.99 -6.50
N GLU A 132 13.84 -4.73 -7.60
CA GLU A 132 14.11 -6.17 -7.60
C GLU A 132 15.62 -6.45 -7.63
N LYS A 133 16.34 -5.60 -8.36
CA LYS A 133 17.81 -5.61 -8.43
C LYS A 133 18.29 -4.17 -8.28
N THR A 134 19.59 -4.00 -8.09
CA THR A 134 20.21 -2.68 -8.13
C THR A 134 19.91 -2.00 -9.45
N TRP A 135 19.39 -0.77 -9.38
CA TRP A 135 19.07 0.03 -10.55
C TRP A 135 20.34 0.62 -11.16
N THR A 136 20.33 0.75 -12.48
CA THR A 136 21.28 1.53 -13.27
C THR A 136 20.52 2.60 -14.06
N THR A 137 21.24 3.47 -14.74
CA THR A 137 20.62 4.50 -15.60
C THR A 137 19.83 3.92 -16.78
N THR A 138 19.99 2.62 -17.09
CA THR A 138 19.34 1.93 -18.20
C THR A 138 18.54 0.70 -17.78
N SER A 139 18.53 0.35 -16.49
CA SER A 139 17.86 -0.84 -15.98
C SER A 139 17.28 -0.56 -14.61
N ILE A 140 15.95 -0.57 -14.54
CA ILE A 140 15.19 -0.23 -13.32
C ILE A 140 14.23 -1.36 -12.91
N PRO A 141 14.72 -2.62 -12.75
CA PRO A 141 13.84 -3.75 -12.45
C PRO A 141 13.21 -3.55 -11.07
N SER A 142 11.89 -3.66 -11.00
CA SER A 142 11.11 -3.54 -9.78
C SER A 142 10.08 -4.64 -9.68
N TYR A 143 9.66 -4.94 -8.45
CA TYR A 143 8.52 -5.80 -8.18
C TYR A 143 7.45 -5.05 -7.40
N ILE A 144 6.22 -5.57 -7.52
CA ILE A 144 5.07 -5.18 -6.70
C ILE A 144 4.75 -6.35 -5.79
N SER A 145 4.53 -6.09 -4.50
CA SER A 145 4.09 -7.12 -3.57
C SER A 145 2.90 -6.71 -2.71
N PHE A 146 2.03 -7.69 -2.47
CA PHE A 146 0.85 -7.59 -1.62
C PHE A 146 1.18 -8.23 -0.28
N LEU A 147 0.93 -7.52 0.82
CA LEU A 147 1.32 -7.94 2.15
C LEU A 147 0.11 -8.01 3.09
N THR A 148 0.08 -9.04 3.92
CA THR A 148 -0.86 -9.15 5.05
C THR A 148 -0.18 -9.76 6.27
N ALA A 149 -0.53 -9.28 7.46
CA ALA A 149 -0.18 -9.92 8.72
C ALA A 149 -0.98 -11.22 8.90
N PRO A 150 -0.34 -12.37 9.19
CA PRO A 150 -1.07 -13.57 9.57
C PRO A 150 -1.72 -13.39 10.95
N GLU A 151 -2.69 -14.26 11.26
CA GLU A 151 -3.22 -14.38 12.61
C GLU A 151 -2.10 -14.62 13.62
N ASN A 152 -2.22 -14.04 14.81
CA ASN A 152 -1.22 -14.11 15.88
C ASN A 152 0.16 -13.51 15.51
N SER A 153 0.21 -12.56 14.58
CA SER A 153 1.42 -11.82 14.21
C SER A 153 1.16 -10.32 14.06
N VAL A 154 2.16 -9.51 14.40
CA VAL A 154 2.20 -8.07 14.11
C VAL A 154 3.11 -7.73 12.92
N ASN A 155 3.69 -8.75 12.29
CA ASN A 155 4.54 -8.62 11.12
C ASN A 155 3.78 -9.05 9.87
N MET A 156 3.81 -8.21 8.84
CA MET A 156 3.27 -8.58 7.54
C MET A 156 4.17 -9.60 6.84
N SER A 157 3.54 -10.49 6.08
CA SER A 157 4.21 -11.38 5.14
C SER A 157 3.73 -11.08 3.73
N GLU A 158 4.62 -11.25 2.75
CA GLU A 158 4.23 -11.20 1.35
C GLU A 158 3.32 -12.38 1.02
N ARG A 159 2.26 -12.11 0.27
CA ARG A 159 1.28 -13.11 -0.17
C ARG A 159 1.30 -13.28 -1.68
N VAL A 160 1.46 -12.17 -2.40
CA VAL A 160 1.52 -12.14 -3.87
C VAL A 160 2.64 -11.22 -4.31
N ARG A 161 3.37 -11.61 -5.35
CA ARG A 161 4.41 -10.82 -6.00
C ARG A 161 4.22 -10.81 -7.50
N ILE A 162 4.49 -9.67 -8.12
CA ILE A 162 4.71 -9.54 -9.56
C ILE A 162 6.15 -9.09 -9.77
N THR A 163 6.98 -9.93 -10.39
CA THR A 163 8.40 -9.62 -10.64
C THR A 163 8.56 -8.70 -11.85
N SER A 164 9.77 -8.16 -12.01
CA SER A 164 10.21 -7.39 -13.17
C SER A 164 10.16 -8.19 -14.48
N ALA A 165 10.16 -9.53 -14.41
CA ALA A 165 9.93 -10.41 -15.57
C ALA A 165 8.42 -10.61 -15.90
N GLY A 166 7.51 -10.05 -15.11
CA GLY A 166 6.06 -10.23 -15.25
C GLY A 166 5.53 -11.56 -14.72
N ASN A 167 6.31 -12.26 -13.89
CA ASN A 167 5.86 -13.50 -13.25
C ASN A 167 5.08 -13.18 -11.97
N VAL A 168 3.95 -13.86 -11.78
CA VAL A 168 3.11 -13.75 -10.60
C VAL A 168 3.36 -14.94 -9.67
N GLY A 169 3.83 -14.67 -8.46
CA GLY A 169 3.98 -15.66 -7.40
C GLY A 169 2.89 -15.50 -6.35
N ILE A 170 2.19 -16.58 -5.99
CA ILE A 170 1.31 -16.65 -4.82
C ILE A 170 2.02 -17.51 -3.77
N GLY A 171 2.45 -16.89 -2.67
CA GLY A 171 3.30 -17.54 -1.67
C GLY A 171 4.73 -17.86 -2.13
N SER A 172 5.11 -17.49 -3.37
CA SER A 172 6.47 -17.64 -3.92
C SER A 172 7.10 -16.28 -4.16
N PHE A 173 8.29 -16.05 -3.61
CA PHE A 173 9.04 -14.78 -3.75
C PHE A 173 9.89 -14.71 -5.04
N ALA A 174 10.08 -15.86 -5.70
CA ALA A 174 10.92 -15.99 -6.88
C ALA A 174 10.25 -16.89 -7.94
N PRO A 175 9.05 -16.52 -8.43
CA PRO A 175 8.32 -17.33 -9.39
C PRO A 175 9.12 -17.50 -10.69
N THR A 176 9.26 -18.75 -11.11
CA THR A 176 9.99 -19.15 -12.33
C THR A 176 9.06 -19.26 -13.55
N GLN A 177 7.75 -19.26 -13.32
CA GLN A 177 6.70 -19.30 -14.34
C GLN A 177 5.83 -18.05 -14.27
N ARG A 178 5.06 -17.80 -15.34
CA ARG A 178 4.13 -16.65 -15.42
C ARG A 178 3.14 -16.61 -14.24
N LEU A 179 2.69 -17.78 -13.80
CA LEU A 179 1.94 -17.96 -12.57
C LEU A 179 2.55 -19.15 -11.82
N GLU A 180 2.98 -18.92 -10.58
CA GLU A 180 3.47 -19.95 -9.67
C GLU A 180 2.76 -19.83 -8.33
N VAL A 181 2.19 -20.94 -7.85
CA VAL A 181 1.52 -21.00 -6.55
C VAL A 181 2.30 -21.94 -5.64
N ALA A 182 2.86 -21.42 -4.55
CA ALA A 182 3.51 -22.20 -3.51
C ALA A 182 2.44 -22.82 -2.60
N GLY A 183 1.82 -23.90 -3.06
CA GLY A 183 0.74 -24.61 -2.37
C GLY A 183 -0.28 -25.20 -3.34
N GLY A 184 -1.37 -25.72 -2.79
CA GLY A 184 -2.48 -26.27 -3.59
C GLY A 184 -3.39 -25.19 -4.18
N VAL A 185 -3.96 -25.46 -5.35
CA VAL A 185 -4.99 -24.61 -5.98
C VAL A 185 -6.34 -25.31 -5.88
N LYS A 186 -7.30 -24.66 -5.20
CA LYS A 186 -8.69 -25.13 -5.15
C LYS A 186 -9.51 -24.47 -6.25
N LEU A 187 -10.03 -25.25 -7.20
CA LEU A 187 -10.94 -24.78 -8.24
C LEU A 187 -12.38 -24.83 -7.73
N ASN A 188 -12.94 -23.67 -7.32
CA ASN A 188 -14.33 -23.55 -6.89
C ASN A 188 -15.22 -23.09 -8.05
N THR A 189 -15.51 -24.00 -8.98
CA THR A 189 -16.38 -23.72 -10.12
C THR A 189 -17.84 -23.60 -9.66
N THR A 190 -18.41 -22.40 -9.81
CA THR A 190 -19.82 -22.10 -9.57
C THR A 190 -20.58 -21.75 -10.85
N ALA A 191 -19.86 -21.41 -11.92
CA ALA A 191 -20.42 -21.18 -13.23
C ALA A 191 -20.70 -22.50 -13.97
N VAL A 192 -21.62 -22.47 -14.93
CA VAL A 192 -21.84 -23.59 -15.86
C VAL A 192 -20.58 -23.79 -16.70
N LYS A 193 -20.16 -25.05 -16.86
CA LYS A 193 -19.03 -25.42 -17.71
C LYS A 193 -19.32 -24.96 -19.15
N PRO A 194 -18.51 -24.08 -19.74
CA PRO A 194 -18.76 -23.61 -21.10
C PRO A 194 -18.50 -24.70 -22.14
N ALA A 195 -19.03 -24.53 -23.35
CA ALA A 195 -18.63 -25.35 -24.49
C ALA A 195 -17.12 -25.19 -24.72
N CYS A 196 -16.43 -26.28 -25.06
CA CYS A 196 -15.03 -26.18 -25.46
C CYS A 196 -14.97 -25.68 -26.89
N ASP A 197 -14.37 -24.52 -27.09
CA ASP A 197 -14.18 -23.87 -28.39
C ASP A 197 -12.80 -23.18 -28.46
N ALA A 198 -12.58 -22.40 -29.50
CA ALA A 198 -11.32 -21.67 -29.70
C ALA A 198 -11.01 -20.64 -28.59
N ASN A 199 -12.03 -20.05 -27.96
CA ASN A 199 -11.87 -19.02 -26.94
C ASN A 199 -11.59 -19.62 -25.55
N VAL A 200 -12.10 -20.83 -25.29
CA VAL A 200 -11.95 -21.53 -24.01
C VAL A 200 -10.76 -22.51 -24.01
N ARG A 201 -10.12 -22.74 -25.16
CA ARG A 201 -8.97 -23.64 -25.29
C ARG A 201 -7.86 -23.33 -24.27
N GLY A 202 -7.32 -24.38 -23.65
CA GLY A 202 -6.27 -24.29 -22.62
C GLY A 202 -6.80 -24.09 -21.20
N THR A 203 -8.11 -23.87 -21.04
CA THR A 203 -8.75 -23.77 -19.73
C THR A 203 -8.76 -25.12 -19.03
N ILE A 204 -8.33 -25.15 -17.78
CA ILE A 204 -8.51 -26.28 -16.86
C ILE A 204 -9.85 -26.08 -16.15
N TRP A 205 -10.68 -27.11 -16.12
CA TRP A 205 -12.00 -27.07 -15.50
C TRP A 205 -12.19 -28.23 -14.55
N PHE A 206 -12.71 -27.94 -13.36
CA PHE A 206 -13.12 -28.93 -12.39
C PHE A 206 -14.64 -28.95 -12.28
N THR A 207 -15.26 -30.12 -12.36
CA THR A 207 -16.70 -30.29 -12.15
C THR A 207 -16.92 -31.14 -10.92
N ARG A 208 -17.59 -30.58 -9.91
CA ARG A 208 -18.08 -31.36 -8.77
C ARG A 208 -19.30 -32.15 -9.19
N ALA A 209 -19.28 -33.44 -8.95
CA ALA A 209 -20.41 -34.32 -9.17
C ALA A 209 -21.35 -34.33 -7.95
N ASN A 210 -22.59 -34.74 -8.21
CA ASN A 210 -23.54 -35.06 -7.14
C ASN A 210 -23.18 -36.41 -6.51
N THR A 211 -23.81 -36.72 -5.38
CA THR A 211 -23.66 -38.02 -4.69
C THR A 211 -23.84 -39.19 -5.66
N GLY A 212 -22.88 -40.11 -5.67
CA GLY A 212 -22.91 -41.31 -6.52
C GLY A 212 -22.26 -41.15 -7.90
N ALA A 213 -21.72 -39.97 -8.23
CA ALA A 213 -20.94 -39.75 -9.45
C ALA A 213 -19.52 -39.24 -9.12
N ALA A 214 -18.58 -39.48 -10.03
CA ALA A 214 -17.19 -39.04 -9.89
C ALA A 214 -17.03 -37.58 -10.33
N ASP A 215 -16.20 -36.83 -9.61
CA ASP A 215 -15.75 -35.51 -10.04
C ASP A 215 -14.93 -35.60 -11.35
N THR A 216 -14.90 -34.52 -12.13
CA THR A 216 -14.08 -34.44 -13.35
C THR A 216 -13.08 -33.30 -13.27
N LEU A 217 -11.85 -33.57 -13.69
CA LEU A 217 -10.83 -32.57 -14.00
C LEU A 217 -10.47 -32.68 -15.49
N GLU A 218 -10.71 -31.63 -16.24
CA GLU A 218 -10.61 -31.63 -17.70
C GLU A 218 -9.86 -30.40 -18.23
N VAL A 219 -9.29 -30.52 -19.42
CA VAL A 219 -8.75 -29.39 -20.18
C VAL A 219 -9.48 -29.26 -21.51
N CYS A 220 -9.87 -28.03 -21.88
CA CYS A 220 -10.39 -27.75 -23.21
C CYS A 220 -9.24 -27.77 -24.22
N SER A 221 -9.28 -28.69 -25.17
CA SER A 221 -8.21 -28.86 -26.16
C SER A 221 -8.77 -29.09 -27.56
N LYS A 222 -7.90 -28.86 -28.55
CA LYS A 222 -8.18 -29.05 -29.98
C LYS A 222 -7.33 -30.20 -30.49
N ASP A 223 -7.91 -31.13 -31.24
CA ASP A 223 -7.15 -32.21 -31.88
C ASP A 223 -6.72 -31.87 -33.32
N ALA A 224 -6.01 -32.82 -33.94
CA ALA A 224 -5.51 -32.70 -35.31
C ALA A 224 -6.61 -32.63 -36.37
N THR A 225 -7.86 -32.99 -36.04
CA THR A 225 -9.02 -32.85 -36.91
C THR A 225 -9.77 -31.54 -36.68
N GLU A 226 -9.15 -30.61 -35.96
CA GLU A 226 -9.69 -29.29 -35.64
C GLU A 226 -10.92 -29.31 -34.71
N ASN A 227 -11.19 -30.45 -34.07
CA ASN A 227 -12.31 -30.60 -33.14
C ASN A 227 -11.90 -30.16 -31.72
N TYR A 228 -12.74 -29.32 -31.12
CA TYR A 228 -12.58 -28.85 -29.75
C TYR A 228 -13.39 -29.73 -28.81
N ALA A 229 -12.74 -30.25 -27.76
CA ALA A 229 -13.38 -31.08 -26.75
C ALA A 229 -12.74 -30.90 -25.38
N TRP A 230 -13.57 -31.04 -24.34
CA TRP A 230 -13.07 -31.24 -22.99
C TRP A 230 -12.49 -32.65 -22.86
N ARG A 231 -11.24 -32.73 -22.38
CA ARG A 231 -10.54 -34.01 -22.19
C ARG A 231 -10.18 -34.19 -20.73
N ALA A 232 -10.54 -35.33 -20.15
CA ALA A 232 -10.17 -35.68 -18.80
C ALA A 232 -8.64 -35.79 -18.65
N LEU A 233 -8.14 -35.43 -17.47
CA LEU A 233 -6.70 -35.46 -17.14
C LEU A 233 -6.30 -36.68 -16.27
N TYR A 234 -7.18 -37.68 -16.14
CA TYR A 234 -6.99 -38.89 -15.33
C TYR A 234 -7.51 -40.14 -16.05
#